data_AF-A0A3G1B1J1-F1
#
_entry.id   AF-A0A3G1B1J1-F1
#
_cell.length_a   1.000
_cell.length_b   1.000
_cell.length_c   1.000
_cell.angle_alpha   90.00
_cell.angle_beta   90.00
_cell.angle_gamma   90.00
#
_symmetry.space_group_name_H-M   'P 1'
#
loop_
_entity.id
_entity.type
_entity.pdbx_description
1 polymer ?
#
loop_
_entity_poly.entity_id
_entity_poly.type
_entity_poly.pdbx_seq_one_letter_code
_entity_poly.pdbx_strand_id
1 'polypeptide(L)'
;MQNRSITFAIIIIVSPVLFALAYYPDSFSLSWNQGRGGFLFAMAFVAAELIGIKTIVSQKRVLMTIPFAVAVFAYLISLDFGLREYIQEGAKSYNVNLIHSWTWMWDFVVMATFVIAAVTILFGKRWIRIAPAGPIFLCGSAIILSLDAFFPYDTLGPLQYIVPYFVKANVGIINFFDLGTAIARNNLMFLKGEHGSMALQVFWPSAGVHSVIIYSLVMMAFLLKMNIAPRRKAMYFAIGIAGTIGVNMIRIFSLSLFVLKVSTNPVEFEEFHGIAGEIMFLPWLFAFLFAVTAIETRRIKKLSA
;
A
#
# COMPACT_ATOMS: atom_id res chain seq x y z
N MET A 1 -17.06 -29.91 -16.25
CA MET A 1 -17.21 -30.00 -14.77
C MET A 1 -16.05 -29.36 -13.97
N GLN A 2 -15.19 -28.52 -14.58
CA GLN A 2 -13.88 -28.15 -14.00
C GLN A 2 -13.85 -26.89 -13.11
N ASN A 3 -14.94 -26.10 -13.07
CA ASN A 3 -14.93 -24.78 -12.42
C ASN A 3 -15.45 -24.78 -10.97
N ARG A 4 -16.16 -25.83 -10.53
CA ARG A 4 -16.79 -25.85 -9.18
C ARG A 4 -15.75 -25.79 -8.05
N SER A 5 -14.64 -26.53 -8.18
CA SER A 5 -13.59 -26.56 -7.14
C SER A 5 -12.90 -25.20 -6.94
N ILE A 6 -12.71 -24.43 -8.01
CA ILE A 6 -12.16 -23.07 -7.92
C ILE A 6 -13.17 -22.14 -7.24
N THR A 7 -14.45 -22.23 -7.59
CA THR A 7 -15.50 -21.46 -6.91
C THR A 7 -15.51 -21.73 -5.41
N PHE A 8 -15.44 -23.01 -4.98
CA PHE A 8 -15.32 -23.35 -3.56
C PHE A 8 -14.05 -22.81 -2.92
N ALA A 9 -12.92 -22.86 -3.61
CA ALA A 9 -11.67 -22.29 -3.12
C ALA A 9 -11.78 -20.77 -2.90
N ILE A 10 -12.40 -20.04 -3.83
CA ILE A 10 -12.64 -18.60 -3.70
C ILE A 10 -13.51 -18.33 -2.47
N ILE A 11 -14.61 -19.06 -2.30
CA ILE A 11 -15.50 -18.91 -1.15
C ILE A 11 -14.74 -19.12 0.16
N ILE A 12 -13.90 -20.15 0.25
CA ILE A 12 -13.11 -20.43 1.47
C ILE A 12 -12.06 -19.34 1.74
N ILE A 13 -11.39 -18.81 0.71
CA ILE A 13 -10.37 -17.76 0.89
C ILE A 13 -11.02 -16.43 1.28
N VAL A 14 -12.19 -16.13 0.72
CA VAL A 14 -12.90 -14.86 0.97
C VAL A 14 -13.72 -14.89 2.27
N SER A 15 -14.10 -16.07 2.77
CA SER A 15 -15.00 -16.19 3.92
C SER A 15 -14.52 -15.52 5.21
N PRO A 16 -13.23 -15.50 5.58
CA PRO A 16 -12.79 -14.77 6.77
C PRO A 16 -13.02 -13.26 6.67
N VAL A 17 -12.89 -12.69 5.47
CA VAL A 17 -13.16 -11.27 5.24
C VAL A 17 -14.66 -11.00 5.31
N LEU A 18 -15.50 -11.85 4.72
CA LEU A 18 -16.95 -11.72 4.81
C LEU A 18 -17.46 -11.86 6.25
N PHE A 19 -16.90 -12.79 7.01
CA PHE A 19 -17.19 -12.93 8.43
C PHE A 19 -16.79 -11.69 9.22
N ALA A 20 -15.57 -11.18 8.99
CA ALA A 20 -15.13 -9.95 9.63
C ALA A 20 -16.06 -8.78 9.30
N LEU A 21 -16.51 -8.67 8.05
CA LEU A 21 -17.43 -7.62 7.62
C LEU A 21 -18.80 -7.75 8.28
N ALA A 22 -19.30 -8.97 8.43
CA ALA A 22 -20.61 -9.23 9.03
C ALA A 22 -20.63 -9.03 10.55
N TYR A 23 -19.57 -9.46 11.25
CA TYR A 23 -19.52 -9.47 12.72
C TYR A 23 -18.78 -8.26 13.31
N TYR A 24 -17.88 -7.64 12.55
CA TYR A 24 -17.10 -6.45 12.94
C TYR A 24 -17.22 -5.33 11.89
N PRO A 25 -18.43 -4.89 11.50
CA PRO A 25 -18.60 -3.90 10.44
C PRO A 25 -17.86 -2.59 10.73
N ASP A 26 -17.86 -2.13 11.98
CA ASP A 26 -17.21 -0.88 12.40
C ASP A 26 -15.67 -0.93 12.29
N SER A 27 -15.10 -2.14 12.19
CA SER A 27 -13.66 -2.28 11.95
C SER A 27 -13.25 -1.97 10.51
N PHE A 28 -14.18 -1.84 9.56
CA PHE A 28 -13.89 -1.57 8.15
C PHE A 28 -13.77 -0.07 7.84
N SER A 29 -12.86 0.62 8.52
CA SER A 29 -12.46 1.96 8.12
C SER A 29 -11.47 1.92 6.94
N LEU A 30 -11.54 2.93 6.07
CA LEU A 30 -10.60 3.17 4.96
C LEU A 30 -9.47 4.13 5.37
N SER A 31 -9.21 4.24 6.68
CA SER A 31 -8.08 5.02 7.17
C SER A 31 -6.77 4.32 6.86
N TRP A 32 -5.72 5.09 6.62
CA TRP A 32 -4.42 4.57 6.19
C TRP A 32 -3.70 3.73 7.26
N ASN A 33 -3.96 3.98 8.55
CA ASN A 33 -3.36 3.26 9.68
C ASN A 33 -4.37 2.51 10.57
N GLN A 34 -5.63 2.43 10.16
CA GLN A 34 -6.68 1.83 10.95
C GLN A 34 -7.62 0.97 10.13
N GLY A 35 -8.08 -0.10 10.77
CA GLY A 35 -9.19 -0.90 10.30
C GLY A 35 -8.82 -1.99 9.28
N ARG A 36 -9.86 -2.69 8.86
CA ARG A 36 -9.84 -3.85 7.96
C ARG A 36 -10.33 -3.50 6.56
N GLY A 37 -10.51 -2.21 6.22
CA GLY A 37 -10.93 -1.78 4.89
C GLY A 37 -10.05 -2.37 3.77
N GLY A 38 -8.74 -2.50 4.03
CA GLY A 38 -7.79 -3.20 3.16
C GLY A 38 -8.19 -4.63 2.77
N PHE A 39 -8.87 -5.37 3.65
CA PHE A 39 -9.29 -6.74 3.36
C PHE A 39 -10.27 -6.83 2.19
N LEU A 40 -11.07 -5.79 1.94
CA LEU A 40 -11.98 -5.74 0.80
C LEU A 40 -11.21 -5.68 -0.53
N PHE A 41 -10.10 -4.93 -0.57
CA PHE A 41 -9.22 -4.91 -1.75
C PHE A 41 -8.54 -6.27 -1.96
N ALA A 42 -8.04 -6.89 -0.88
CA ALA A 42 -7.46 -8.23 -0.95
C ALA A 42 -8.48 -9.27 -1.46
N MET A 43 -9.71 -9.22 -0.96
CA MET A 43 -10.82 -10.04 -1.42
C MET A 43 -11.07 -9.84 -2.92
N ALA A 44 -11.18 -8.58 -3.36
CA ALA A 44 -11.41 -8.24 -4.77
C ALA A 44 -10.27 -8.76 -5.66
N PHE A 45 -9.01 -8.62 -5.24
CA PHE A 45 -7.85 -9.15 -5.97
C PHE A 45 -7.88 -10.68 -6.06
N VAL A 46 -8.10 -11.38 -4.95
CA VAL A 46 -8.19 -12.85 -4.96
C VAL A 46 -9.33 -13.30 -5.88
N ALA A 47 -10.52 -12.71 -5.78
CA ALA A 47 -11.64 -13.04 -6.65
C ALA A 47 -11.31 -12.78 -8.12
N ALA A 48 -10.83 -11.58 -8.46
CA ALA A 48 -10.50 -11.20 -9.82
C ALA A 48 -9.41 -12.09 -10.45
N GLU A 49 -8.41 -12.51 -9.66
CA GLU A 49 -7.33 -13.36 -10.16
C GLU A 49 -7.75 -14.82 -10.30
N LEU A 50 -8.64 -15.32 -9.43
CA LEU A 50 -9.06 -16.72 -9.43
C LEU A 50 -10.25 -17.02 -10.33
N ILE A 51 -11.13 -16.05 -10.58
CA ILE A 51 -12.27 -16.20 -11.50
C ILE A 51 -11.74 -16.43 -12.92
N GLY A 52 -12.25 -17.47 -13.58
CA GLY A 52 -11.93 -17.77 -14.98
C GLY A 52 -10.57 -18.45 -15.20
N ILE A 53 -9.86 -18.81 -14.14
CA ILE A 53 -8.66 -19.65 -14.25
C ILE A 53 -9.02 -21.02 -14.84
N LYS A 54 -8.25 -21.48 -15.83
CA LYS A 54 -8.38 -22.81 -16.45
C LYS A 54 -7.62 -23.92 -15.70
N THR A 55 -6.79 -23.57 -14.73
CA THR A 55 -6.02 -24.51 -13.92
C THR A 55 -6.93 -25.37 -13.06
N ILE A 56 -6.85 -26.69 -13.24
CA ILE A 56 -7.61 -27.66 -12.46
C ILE A 56 -7.02 -27.76 -11.06
N VAL A 57 -7.86 -27.59 -10.03
CA VAL A 57 -7.48 -27.81 -8.64
C VAL A 57 -8.27 -28.99 -8.09
N SER A 58 -7.59 -29.92 -7.40
CA SER A 58 -8.25 -31.09 -6.81
C SER A 58 -9.06 -30.71 -5.58
N GLN A 59 -10.21 -31.37 -5.37
CA GLN A 59 -11.02 -31.16 -4.17
C GLN A 59 -10.25 -31.37 -2.87
N LYS A 60 -9.32 -32.36 -2.84
CA LYS A 60 -8.46 -32.59 -1.67
C LYS A 60 -7.66 -31.34 -1.28
N ARG A 61 -7.08 -30.62 -2.26
CA ARG A 61 -6.34 -29.38 -1.98
C ARG A 61 -7.26 -28.26 -1.48
N VAL A 62 -8.46 -28.15 -2.01
CA VAL A 62 -9.46 -27.18 -1.54
C VAL A 62 -9.87 -27.49 -0.10
N LEU A 63 -10.12 -28.75 0.24
CA LEU A 63 -10.45 -29.14 1.61
C LEU A 63 -9.30 -28.86 2.59
N MET A 64 -8.05 -29.00 2.15
CA MET A 64 -6.87 -28.67 2.97
C MET A 64 -6.75 -27.19 3.33
N THR A 65 -7.45 -26.26 2.67
CA THR A 65 -7.43 -24.84 3.05
C THR A 65 -8.43 -24.51 4.18
N ILE A 66 -9.40 -25.39 4.45
CA ILE A 66 -10.44 -25.16 5.47
C ILE A 66 -9.84 -24.98 6.87
N PRO A 67 -8.91 -25.82 7.36
CA PRO A 67 -8.34 -25.64 8.71
C PRO A 67 -7.67 -24.27 8.90
N PHE A 68 -7.06 -23.73 7.85
CA PHE A 68 -6.45 -22.40 7.92
C PHE A 68 -7.51 -21.29 7.96
N ALA A 69 -8.62 -21.42 7.23
CA ALA A 69 -9.73 -20.48 7.35
C ALA A 69 -10.35 -20.52 8.76
N VAL A 70 -10.51 -21.73 9.33
CA VAL A 70 -10.95 -21.92 10.72
C VAL A 70 -10.00 -21.27 11.71
N ALA A 71 -8.68 -21.38 11.52
CA ALA A 71 -7.70 -20.72 12.36
C ALA A 71 -7.83 -19.18 12.31
N VAL A 72 -8.14 -18.60 11.14
CA VAL A 72 -8.41 -17.16 11.03
C VAL A 72 -9.71 -16.78 11.73
N PHE A 73 -10.78 -17.56 11.59
CA PHE A 73 -12.02 -17.30 12.35
C PHE A 73 -11.76 -17.33 13.85
N ALA A 74 -11.03 -18.33 14.33
CA ALA A 74 -10.65 -18.44 15.73
C ALA A 74 -9.83 -17.23 16.19
N TYR A 75 -8.85 -16.78 15.39
CA TYR A 75 -8.10 -15.55 15.63
C TYR A 75 -9.03 -14.33 15.74
N LEU A 76 -9.89 -14.09 14.75
CA LEU A 76 -10.78 -12.93 14.72
C LEU A 76 -11.73 -12.90 15.92
N ILE A 77 -12.31 -14.05 16.27
CA ILE A 77 -13.18 -14.20 17.45
C ILE A 77 -12.37 -13.92 18.72
N SER A 78 -11.18 -14.51 18.85
CA SER A 78 -10.35 -14.37 20.06
C SER A 78 -9.92 -12.93 20.34
N LEU A 79 -9.94 -12.03 19.34
CA LEU A 79 -9.70 -10.60 19.55
C LEU A 79 -10.67 -9.98 20.56
N ASP A 80 -11.91 -10.46 20.67
CA ASP A 80 -12.87 -9.98 21.66
C ASP A 80 -12.72 -10.68 23.03
N PHE A 81 -11.96 -11.78 23.09
CA PHE A 81 -11.73 -12.57 24.29
C PHE A 81 -10.35 -12.31 24.90
N GLY A 82 -9.87 -11.05 24.84
CA GLY A 82 -8.62 -10.65 25.48
C GLY A 82 -7.39 -10.65 24.57
N LEU A 83 -7.46 -11.21 23.34
CA LEU A 83 -6.30 -11.23 22.45
C LEU A 83 -5.94 -9.82 21.96
N ARG A 84 -6.93 -8.94 21.74
CA ARG A 84 -6.67 -7.56 21.32
C ARG A 84 -5.91 -6.78 22.39
N GLU A 85 -6.33 -6.91 23.64
CA GLU A 85 -5.69 -6.30 24.80
C GLU A 85 -4.26 -6.83 24.94
N TYR A 86 -4.08 -8.15 24.85
CA TYR A 86 -2.75 -8.78 24.87
C TYR A 86 -1.83 -8.23 23.77
N ILE A 87 -2.33 -8.11 22.53
CA ILE A 87 -1.57 -7.51 21.42
C ILE A 87 -1.22 -6.07 21.77
N GLN A 88 -2.18 -5.25 22.22
CA GLN A 88 -1.96 -3.84 22.56
C GLN A 88 -0.97 -3.66 23.72
N GLU A 89 -1.01 -4.52 24.73
CA GLU A 89 -0.04 -4.51 25.83
C GLU A 89 1.37 -4.85 25.34
N GLY A 90 1.49 -5.77 24.38
CA GLY A 90 2.75 -6.09 23.71
C GLY A 90 3.42 -4.86 23.08
N ALA A 91 2.63 -3.88 22.60
CA ALA A 91 3.16 -2.62 22.04
C ALA A 91 4.06 -1.88 23.05
N LYS A 92 3.73 -1.93 24.35
CA LYS A 92 4.51 -1.30 25.42
C LYS A 92 5.89 -1.94 25.55
N SER A 93 5.99 -3.26 25.45
CA SER A 93 7.26 -3.99 25.53
C SER A 93 8.22 -3.64 24.40
N TYR A 94 7.70 -3.22 23.24
CA TYR A 94 8.49 -2.82 22.08
C TYR A 94 8.63 -1.29 21.93
N ASN A 95 8.18 -0.49 22.91
CA ASN A 95 8.16 0.98 22.86
C ASN A 95 7.47 1.54 21.60
N VAL A 96 6.38 0.91 21.17
CA VAL A 96 5.64 1.33 19.98
C VAL A 96 4.74 2.53 20.30
N ASN A 97 4.92 3.63 19.56
CA ASN A 97 4.15 4.86 19.76
C ASN A 97 2.79 4.83 19.03
N LEU A 98 2.70 4.17 17.87
CA LEU A 98 1.47 4.08 17.08
C LEU A 98 0.76 2.74 17.31
N ILE A 99 0.00 2.69 18.41
CA ILE A 99 -0.70 1.48 18.89
C ILE A 99 -1.73 0.98 17.86
N HIS A 100 -2.38 1.88 17.12
CA HIS A 100 -3.33 1.49 16.08
C HIS A 100 -2.63 0.70 14.96
N SER A 101 -1.55 1.24 14.40
CA SER A 101 -0.77 0.59 13.35
C SER A 101 -0.24 -0.76 13.82
N TRP A 102 0.23 -0.83 15.07
CA TRP A 102 0.62 -2.09 15.71
C TRP A 102 -0.51 -3.12 15.79
N THR A 103 -1.68 -2.70 16.28
CA THR A 103 -2.82 -3.60 16.49
C THR A 103 -3.31 -4.16 15.16
N TRP A 104 -3.49 -3.28 14.16
CA TRP A 104 -4.02 -3.69 12.86
C TRP A 104 -2.99 -4.43 12.01
N MET A 105 -1.69 -4.18 12.17
CA MET A 105 -0.63 -4.94 11.51
C MET A 105 -0.84 -6.45 11.65
N TRP A 106 -1.17 -6.93 12.86
CA TRP A 106 -1.37 -8.35 13.13
C TRP A 106 -2.54 -8.96 12.36
N ASP A 107 -3.65 -8.22 12.20
CA ASP A 107 -4.77 -8.64 11.37
C ASP A 107 -4.31 -8.88 9.91
N PHE A 108 -3.51 -7.96 9.37
CA PHE A 108 -2.93 -8.11 8.02
C PHE A 108 -1.88 -9.23 7.94
N VAL A 109 -1.07 -9.45 8.98
CA VAL A 109 -0.10 -10.56 9.02
C VAL A 109 -0.81 -11.91 9.01
N VAL A 110 -1.83 -12.09 9.84
CA VAL A 110 -2.62 -13.33 9.90
C VAL A 110 -3.32 -13.57 8.57
N MET A 111 -3.91 -12.53 7.99
CA MET A 111 -4.61 -12.62 6.71
C MET A 111 -3.66 -12.91 5.54
N ALA A 112 -2.50 -12.23 5.48
CA ALA A 112 -1.46 -12.51 4.49
C ALA A 112 -0.99 -13.97 4.57
N THR A 113 -0.71 -14.44 5.79
CA THR A 113 -0.26 -15.81 6.04
C THR A 113 -1.28 -16.83 5.56
N PHE A 114 -2.55 -16.62 5.90
CA PHE A 114 -3.66 -17.45 5.45
C PHE A 114 -3.78 -17.49 3.93
N VAL A 115 -3.85 -16.33 3.28
CA VAL A 115 -4.04 -16.27 1.82
C VAL A 115 -2.85 -16.90 1.11
N ILE A 116 -1.61 -16.64 1.53
CA ILE A 116 -0.39 -17.26 0.99
C ILE A 116 -0.44 -18.78 1.16
N ALA A 117 -0.77 -19.28 2.35
CA ALA A 117 -0.88 -20.71 2.61
C ALA A 117 -1.94 -21.35 1.71
N ALA A 118 -3.12 -20.73 1.62
CA ALA A 118 -4.22 -21.22 0.79
C ALA A 118 -3.83 -21.30 -0.69
N VAL A 119 -3.32 -20.22 -1.30
CA VAL A 119 -2.93 -20.23 -2.71
C VAL A 119 -1.73 -21.16 -2.97
N THR A 120 -0.84 -21.33 -1.99
CA THR A 120 0.27 -22.29 -2.07
C THR A 120 -0.24 -23.73 -2.06
N ILE A 121 -1.21 -24.07 -1.21
CA ILE A 121 -1.83 -25.40 -1.17
C ILE A 121 -2.55 -25.70 -2.49
N LEU A 122 -3.29 -24.72 -3.02
CA LEU A 122 -4.07 -24.89 -4.25
C LEU A 122 -3.17 -25.07 -5.48
N PHE A 123 -2.17 -24.20 -5.65
CA PHE A 123 -1.41 -24.08 -6.90
C PHE A 123 0.08 -24.47 -6.80
N GLY A 124 0.58 -24.81 -5.61
CA GLY A 124 2.01 -25.00 -5.36
C GLY A 124 2.80 -23.73 -5.69
N LYS A 125 4.09 -23.86 -6.03
CA LYS A 125 4.96 -22.72 -6.40
C LYS A 125 4.45 -21.83 -7.55
N ARG A 126 3.48 -22.30 -8.33
CA ARG A 126 2.90 -21.54 -9.45
C ARG A 126 1.98 -20.41 -9.00
N TRP A 127 1.55 -20.38 -7.74
CA TRP A 127 0.65 -19.35 -7.21
C TRP A 127 1.16 -17.93 -7.46
N ILE A 128 2.49 -17.71 -7.38
CA ILE A 128 3.16 -16.42 -7.58
C ILE A 128 2.87 -15.81 -8.97
N ARG A 129 2.52 -16.64 -9.96
CA ARG A 129 2.12 -16.16 -11.30
C ARG A 129 0.62 -16.15 -11.51
N ILE A 130 -0.12 -16.90 -10.69
CA ILE A 130 -1.55 -17.13 -10.84
C ILE A 130 -2.35 -16.09 -10.05
N ALA A 131 -2.16 -16.06 -8.73
CA ALA A 131 -2.86 -15.18 -7.81
C ALA A 131 -1.92 -14.45 -6.83
N PRO A 132 -0.97 -13.64 -7.34
CA PRO A 132 -0.05 -12.88 -6.49
C PRO A 132 -0.63 -11.59 -5.88
N ALA A 133 -1.65 -10.96 -6.46
CA ALA A 133 -2.04 -9.61 -6.06
C ALA A 133 -2.61 -9.54 -4.64
N GLY A 134 -3.46 -10.50 -4.25
CA GLY A 134 -3.97 -10.60 -2.87
C GLY A 134 -2.86 -10.72 -1.82
N PRO A 135 -1.98 -11.74 -1.92
CA PRO A 135 -0.79 -11.87 -1.07
C PRO A 135 0.10 -10.63 -1.02
N ILE A 136 0.43 -10.05 -2.18
CA ILE A 136 1.30 -8.87 -2.26
C ILE A 136 0.67 -7.67 -1.56
N PHE A 137 -0.63 -7.45 -1.75
CA PHE A 137 -1.36 -6.37 -1.11
C PHE A 137 -1.37 -6.54 0.41
N LEU A 138 -1.76 -7.71 0.92
CA LEU A 138 -1.83 -7.98 2.36
C LEU A 138 -0.47 -7.89 3.05
N CYS A 139 0.58 -8.49 2.45
CA CYS A 139 1.95 -8.35 2.94
C CYS A 139 2.42 -6.89 2.91
N GLY A 140 2.09 -6.18 1.85
CA GLY A 140 2.40 -4.76 1.70
C GLY A 140 1.79 -3.90 2.80
N SER A 141 0.50 -4.08 3.06
CA SER A 141 -0.21 -3.41 4.15
C SER A 141 0.39 -3.75 5.52
N ALA A 142 0.72 -5.03 5.77
CA ALA A 142 1.39 -5.43 7.00
C ALA A 142 2.76 -4.74 7.15
N ILE A 143 3.55 -4.64 6.08
CA ILE A 143 4.85 -3.93 6.10
C ILE A 143 4.65 -2.45 6.38
N ILE A 144 3.69 -1.79 5.72
CA ILE A 144 3.42 -0.36 5.93
C ILE A 144 3.00 -0.10 7.39
N LEU A 145 2.07 -0.88 7.92
CA LEU A 145 1.62 -0.75 9.31
C LEU A 145 2.75 -1.07 10.30
N SER A 146 3.64 -2.01 9.96
CA SER A 146 4.83 -2.33 10.76
C SER A 146 5.82 -1.16 10.78
N LEU A 147 6.11 -0.57 9.63
CA LEU A 147 6.98 0.60 9.53
C LEU A 147 6.42 1.76 10.33
N ASP A 148 5.11 1.98 10.28
CA ASP A 148 4.45 3.04 11.04
C ASP A 148 4.47 2.75 12.56
N ALA A 149 4.25 1.50 12.96
CA ALA A 149 4.29 1.08 14.36
C ALA A 149 5.69 1.24 14.99
N PHE A 150 6.72 0.69 14.34
CA PHE A 150 8.08 0.66 14.89
C PHE A 150 8.89 1.92 14.61
N PHE A 151 8.57 2.63 13.53
CA PHE A 151 9.34 3.76 13.06
C PHE A 151 8.47 4.95 12.63
N PRO A 152 7.61 5.45 13.54
CA PRO A 152 6.71 6.54 13.24
C PRO A 152 7.48 7.83 12.92
N TYR A 153 6.88 8.70 12.11
CA TYR A 153 7.34 10.06 11.86
C TYR A 153 8.76 10.18 11.31
N ASP A 154 9.75 10.61 12.11
CA ASP A 154 11.14 10.85 11.70
C ASP A 154 12.13 9.79 12.22
N THR A 155 11.64 8.75 12.89
CA THR A 155 12.49 7.78 13.62
C THR A 155 13.15 6.73 12.72
N LEU A 156 12.67 6.56 11.48
CA LEU A 156 13.24 5.62 10.50
C LEU A 156 14.48 6.22 9.82
N GLY A 157 15.61 6.26 10.52
CA GLY A 157 16.84 6.97 10.14
C GLY A 157 17.23 6.90 8.66
N PRO A 158 17.34 5.71 8.04
CA PRO A 158 17.70 5.60 6.62
C PRO A 158 16.66 6.19 5.64
N LEU A 159 15.37 6.08 5.95
CA LEU A 159 14.30 6.62 5.10
C LEU A 159 14.04 8.10 5.39
N GLN A 160 14.29 8.56 6.60
CA GLN A 160 14.25 9.98 6.95
C GLN A 160 15.44 10.74 6.36
N TYR A 161 16.58 10.07 6.12
CA TYR A 161 17.78 10.67 5.53
C TYR A 161 17.53 11.35 4.18
N ILE A 162 16.62 10.82 3.35
CA ILE A 162 16.31 11.42 2.05
C ILE A 162 15.45 12.70 2.16
N VAL A 163 14.71 12.87 3.25
CA VAL A 163 13.69 13.91 3.38
C VAL A 163 14.27 15.33 3.35
N PRO A 164 15.38 15.65 4.04
CA PRO A 164 15.98 16.97 3.94
C PRO A 164 16.37 17.38 2.52
N TYR A 165 16.74 16.43 1.66
CA TYR A 165 17.06 16.72 0.25
C TYR A 165 15.81 17.12 -0.54
N PHE A 166 14.68 16.44 -0.30
CA PHE A 166 13.39 16.77 -0.91
C PHE A 166 12.90 18.16 -0.46
N VAL A 167 13.01 18.45 0.83
CA VAL A 167 12.66 19.76 1.40
C VAL A 167 13.53 20.86 0.78
N LYS A 168 14.86 20.67 0.74
CA LYS A 168 15.78 21.64 0.13
C LYS A 168 15.49 21.88 -1.35
N ALA A 169 15.24 20.82 -2.11
CA ALA A 169 14.89 20.94 -3.52
C ALA A 169 13.59 21.74 -3.73
N ASN A 170 12.55 21.48 -2.93
CA ASN A 170 11.31 22.25 -2.97
C ASN A 170 11.50 23.73 -2.63
N VAL A 171 12.24 24.03 -1.56
CA VAL A 171 12.58 25.41 -1.19
C VAL A 171 13.36 26.11 -2.31
N GLY A 172 14.29 25.41 -2.96
CA GLY A 172 15.03 25.93 -4.11
C GLY A 172 14.10 26.31 -5.26
N ILE A 173 13.12 25.47 -5.59
CA ILE A 173 12.12 25.75 -6.63
C ILE A 173 11.27 26.97 -6.27
N ILE A 174 10.75 27.02 -5.03
CA ILE A 174 9.92 28.14 -4.55
C ILE A 174 10.65 29.47 -4.67
N ASN A 175 11.89 29.53 -4.18
CA ASN A 175 12.70 30.75 -4.20
C ASN A 175 13.14 31.11 -5.63
N PHE A 176 13.41 30.13 -6.49
CA PHE A 176 13.77 30.37 -7.89
C PHE A 176 12.64 31.07 -8.67
N PHE A 177 11.39 30.71 -8.39
CA PHE A 177 10.21 31.29 -9.02
C PHE A 177 9.60 32.48 -8.24
N ASP A 178 10.24 32.92 -7.15
CA ASP A 178 9.78 34.01 -6.28
C ASP A 178 8.31 33.85 -5.83
N LEU A 179 7.93 32.62 -5.45
CA LEU A 179 6.54 32.30 -5.07
C LEU A 179 6.22 32.67 -3.62
N GLY A 180 7.20 33.20 -2.89
CA GLY A 180 7.14 33.53 -1.46
C GLY A 180 8.50 33.27 -0.80
N THR A 181 8.59 33.50 0.50
CA THR A 181 9.82 33.21 1.25
C THR A 181 9.79 31.77 1.78
N ALA A 182 10.76 30.95 1.37
CA ALA A 182 10.89 29.58 1.87
C ALA A 182 12.31 29.32 2.41
N ILE A 183 12.39 28.68 3.58
CA ILE A 183 13.65 28.31 4.24
C ILE A 183 13.58 26.85 4.69
N ALA A 184 14.60 26.06 4.32
CA ALA A 184 14.72 24.66 4.73
C ALA A 184 15.61 24.52 5.96
N ARG A 185 15.16 23.76 6.97
CA ARG A 185 15.98 23.33 8.11
C ARG A 185 15.71 21.86 8.41
N ASN A 186 16.64 20.98 8.03
CA ASN A 186 16.46 19.53 8.09
C ASN A 186 15.18 19.10 7.36
N ASN A 187 14.22 18.50 8.06
CA ASN A 187 12.92 18.10 7.54
C ASN A 187 11.82 19.16 7.74
N LEU A 188 12.16 20.35 8.22
CA LEU A 188 11.25 21.48 8.35
C LEU A 188 11.39 22.44 7.18
N MET A 189 10.25 22.93 6.72
CA MET A 189 10.12 23.98 5.73
C MET A 189 9.36 25.16 6.35
N PHE A 190 10.05 26.29 6.52
CA PHE A 190 9.42 27.53 6.96
C PHE A 190 8.96 28.29 5.73
N LEU A 191 7.66 28.55 5.66
CA LEU A 191 7.01 29.21 4.54
C LEU A 191 6.39 30.51 5.02
N LYS A 192 6.59 31.59 4.26
CA LYS A 192 5.92 32.87 4.46
C LYS A 192 5.39 33.36 3.11
N GLY A 193 4.07 33.43 3.04
CA GLY A 193 3.32 33.81 1.84
C GLY A 193 2.29 34.90 2.13
N GLU A 194 1.26 34.95 1.29
CA GLU A 194 0.25 36.02 1.29
C GLU A 194 -0.67 35.99 2.52
N HIS A 195 -0.89 34.81 3.09
CA HIS A 195 -1.81 34.59 4.22
C HIS A 195 -1.11 34.45 5.58
N GLY A 196 0.21 34.58 5.63
CA GLY A 196 0.98 34.50 6.88
C GLY A 196 2.18 33.56 6.76
N SER A 197 2.58 33.00 7.91
CA SER A 197 3.72 32.08 7.99
C SER A 197 3.29 30.74 8.61
N MET A 198 3.81 29.65 8.07
CA MET A 198 3.57 28.30 8.58
C MET A 198 4.84 27.47 8.45
N ALA A 199 5.07 26.57 9.40
CA ALA A 199 6.15 25.60 9.34
C ALA A 199 5.57 24.23 8.98
N LEU A 200 6.08 23.64 7.90
CA LEU A 200 5.73 22.28 7.49
C LEU A 200 6.83 21.31 7.92
N GLN A 201 6.46 20.28 8.66
CA GLN A 201 7.35 19.18 8.97
C GLN A 201 7.07 18.02 8.02
N VAL A 202 8.09 17.65 7.24
CA VAL A 202 7.98 16.55 6.28
C VAL A 202 8.55 15.28 6.92
N PHE A 203 7.74 14.22 6.93
CA PHE A 203 8.15 12.90 7.38
C PHE A 203 8.39 11.96 6.19
N TRP A 204 9.12 10.88 6.39
CA TRP A 204 9.39 9.88 5.35
C TRP A 204 8.12 9.35 4.64
N PRO A 205 6.95 9.17 5.30
CA PRO A 205 5.72 8.79 4.60
C PRO A 205 5.28 9.85 3.59
N SER A 206 5.29 11.13 4.00
CA SER A 206 4.91 12.27 3.16
C SER A 206 5.92 12.55 2.06
N ALA A 207 7.20 12.28 2.31
CA ALA A 207 8.27 12.38 1.32
C ALA A 207 8.18 11.33 0.21
N GLY A 208 7.23 10.38 0.33
CA GLY A 208 6.89 9.48 -0.76
C GLY A 208 7.37 8.04 -0.60
N VAL A 209 7.84 7.65 0.57
CA VAL A 209 8.24 6.26 0.81
C VAL A 209 7.03 5.34 0.78
N HIS A 210 5.88 5.75 1.34
CA HIS A 210 4.62 4.98 1.23
C HIS A 210 4.24 4.73 -0.23
N SER A 211 4.27 5.77 -1.06
CA SER A 211 3.96 5.64 -2.48
C SER A 211 4.99 4.81 -3.24
N VAL A 212 6.28 4.88 -2.90
CA VAL A 212 7.31 3.98 -3.49
C VAL A 212 7.08 2.52 -3.10
N ILE A 213 6.69 2.23 -1.85
CA ILE A 213 6.36 0.87 -1.41
C ILE A 213 5.14 0.36 -2.16
N ILE A 214 4.04 1.11 -2.19
CA ILE A 214 2.81 0.74 -2.89
C ILE A 214 3.08 0.54 -4.39
N TYR A 215 3.78 1.48 -5.03
CA TYR A 215 4.21 1.35 -6.42
C TYR A 215 4.98 0.05 -6.63
N SER A 216 5.96 -0.23 -5.77
CA SER A 216 6.83 -1.40 -5.91
C SER A 216 6.02 -2.69 -5.85
N LEU A 217 5.10 -2.79 -4.90
CA LEU A 217 4.22 -3.95 -4.74
C LEU A 217 3.33 -4.15 -5.96
N VAL A 218 2.60 -3.12 -6.38
CA VAL A 218 1.69 -3.16 -7.53
C VAL A 218 2.46 -3.47 -8.81
N MET A 219 3.58 -2.80 -9.04
CA MET A 219 4.40 -2.98 -10.23
C MET A 219 5.03 -4.37 -10.28
N MET A 220 5.51 -4.91 -9.16
CA MET A 220 6.03 -6.29 -9.11
C MET A 220 4.93 -7.29 -9.45
N ALA A 221 3.74 -7.17 -8.85
CA ALA A 221 2.60 -8.05 -9.17
C ALA A 221 2.26 -8.03 -10.67
N PHE A 222 2.18 -6.83 -11.23
CA PHE A 222 1.90 -6.61 -12.64
C PHE A 222 2.99 -7.20 -13.56
N LEU A 223 4.26 -6.86 -13.31
CA LEU A 223 5.38 -7.34 -14.12
C LEU A 223 5.57 -8.85 -13.98
N LEU A 224 5.29 -9.47 -12.84
CA LEU A 224 5.35 -10.93 -12.67
C LEU A 224 4.40 -11.66 -13.62
N LYS A 225 3.21 -11.10 -13.85
CA LYS A 225 2.19 -11.66 -14.75
C LYS A 225 2.52 -11.49 -16.22
N MET A 226 3.22 -10.41 -16.57
CA MET A 226 3.55 -10.15 -17.98
C MET A 226 4.72 -11.00 -18.48
N ASN A 227 4.58 -11.49 -19.72
CA ASN A 227 5.66 -12.19 -20.43
C ASN A 227 6.65 -11.19 -21.07
N ILE A 228 7.37 -10.46 -20.21
CA ILE A 228 8.39 -9.46 -20.59
C ILE A 228 9.78 -9.99 -20.24
N ALA A 229 10.79 -9.65 -21.04
CA ALA A 229 12.18 -9.98 -20.73
C ALA A 229 12.63 -9.35 -19.39
N PRO A 230 13.37 -10.05 -18.51
CA PRO A 230 13.75 -9.56 -17.18
C PRO A 230 14.42 -8.17 -17.19
N ARG A 231 15.28 -7.91 -18.18
CA ARG A 231 15.98 -6.63 -18.32
C ARG A 231 15.02 -5.44 -18.50
N ARG A 232 13.92 -5.65 -19.24
CA ARG A 232 12.89 -4.62 -19.44
C ARG A 232 11.99 -4.47 -18.21
N LYS A 233 11.69 -5.58 -17.51
CA LYS A 233 10.98 -5.51 -16.22
C LYS A 233 11.74 -4.62 -15.23
N ALA A 234 13.05 -4.84 -15.10
CA ALA A 234 13.92 -4.02 -14.25
C ALA A 234 13.91 -2.55 -14.69
N MET A 235 13.98 -2.28 -15.99
CA MET A 235 13.93 -0.92 -16.53
C MET A 235 12.60 -0.21 -16.23
N TYR A 236 11.45 -0.85 -16.50
CA TYR A 236 10.14 -0.28 -16.18
C TYR A 236 9.97 -0.04 -14.68
N PHE A 237 10.46 -0.97 -13.86
CA PHE A 237 10.45 -0.82 -12.41
C PHE A 237 11.27 0.39 -11.95
N ALA A 238 12.50 0.55 -12.46
CA ALA A 238 13.35 1.69 -12.12
C ALA A 238 12.77 3.03 -12.60
N ILE A 239 12.25 3.08 -13.84
CA ILE A 239 11.61 4.28 -14.38
C ILE A 239 10.40 4.69 -13.54
N GLY A 240 9.56 3.73 -13.13
CA GLY A 240 8.39 4.08 -12.33
C GLY A 240 8.72 4.43 -10.88
N ILE A 241 9.82 3.93 -10.29
CA ILE A 241 10.36 4.48 -9.03
C ILE A 241 10.73 5.94 -9.22
N ALA A 242 11.50 6.27 -10.26
CA ALA A 242 11.94 7.65 -10.53
C ALA A 242 10.74 8.59 -10.76
N GLY A 243 9.73 8.14 -11.51
CA GLY A 243 8.51 8.92 -11.70
C GLY A 243 7.67 9.05 -10.43
N THR A 244 7.60 8.02 -9.59
CA THR A 244 6.95 8.10 -8.27
C THR A 244 7.64 9.13 -7.37
N ILE A 245 8.98 9.15 -7.34
CA ILE A 245 9.76 10.19 -6.65
C ILE A 245 9.43 11.58 -7.21
N GLY A 246 9.35 11.73 -8.54
CA GLY A 246 8.97 12.99 -9.19
C GLY A 246 7.58 13.48 -8.79
N VAL A 247 6.58 12.59 -8.75
CA VAL A 247 5.22 12.91 -8.29
C VAL A 247 5.20 13.32 -6.83
N ASN A 248 5.98 12.65 -5.96
CA ASN A 248 6.09 13.04 -4.56
C ASN A 248 6.76 14.41 -4.38
N MET A 249 7.75 14.75 -5.22
CA MET A 249 8.31 16.10 -5.27
C MET A 249 7.27 17.15 -5.63
N ILE A 250 6.44 16.88 -6.65
CA ILE A 250 5.32 17.75 -7.03
C ILE A 250 4.32 17.86 -5.88
N ARG A 251 4.03 16.76 -5.16
CA ARG A 251 3.14 16.78 -3.99
C ARG A 251 3.62 17.74 -2.91
N ILE A 252 4.88 17.63 -2.48
CA ILE A 252 5.45 18.53 -1.46
C ILE A 252 5.40 19.98 -1.96
N PHE A 253 5.69 20.19 -3.25
CA PHE A 253 5.61 21.51 -3.86
C PHE A 253 4.19 22.09 -3.80
N SER A 254 3.17 21.31 -4.18
CA SER A 254 1.77 21.71 -4.11
C SER A 254 1.31 22.01 -2.68
N LEU A 255 1.73 21.23 -1.68
CA LEU A 255 1.46 21.53 -0.26
C LEU A 255 2.08 22.87 0.15
N SER A 256 3.29 23.14 -0.34
CA SER A 256 3.97 24.41 -0.07
C SER A 256 3.25 25.58 -0.75
N LEU A 257 2.80 25.41 -1.99
CA LEU A 257 2.01 26.42 -2.70
C LEU A 257 0.68 26.73 -2.01
N PHE A 258 0.00 25.70 -1.49
CA PHE A 258 -1.22 25.90 -0.71
C PHE A 258 -0.96 26.85 0.47
N VAL A 259 0.11 26.60 1.23
CA VAL A 259 0.51 27.47 2.34
C VAL A 259 0.87 28.88 1.90
N LEU A 260 1.59 29.01 0.78
CA LEU A 260 2.07 30.30 0.30
C LEU A 260 0.97 31.19 -0.32
N LYS A 261 -0.05 30.58 -0.93
CA LYS A 261 -0.99 31.27 -1.83
C LYS A 261 -2.46 31.09 -1.51
N VAL A 262 -2.82 30.13 -0.65
CA VAL A 262 -4.23 29.78 -0.39
C VAL A 262 -4.59 30.01 1.06
N SER A 263 -3.91 29.34 1.99
CA SER A 263 -4.27 29.39 3.40
C SER A 263 -3.16 28.90 4.31
N THR A 264 -3.03 29.52 5.48
CA THR A 264 -2.20 29.03 6.59
C THR A 264 -3.06 28.44 7.72
N ASN A 265 -4.35 28.17 7.46
CA ASN A 265 -5.24 27.49 8.41
C ASN A 265 -4.84 26.01 8.51
N PRO A 266 -4.48 25.49 9.71
CA PRO A 266 -4.08 24.10 9.88
C PRO A 266 -5.15 23.08 9.48
N VAL A 267 -6.43 23.41 9.69
CA VAL A 267 -7.55 22.48 9.37
C VAL A 267 -7.66 22.31 7.86
N GLU A 268 -7.72 23.42 7.12
CA GLU A 268 -7.80 23.40 5.65
C GLU A 268 -6.55 22.76 5.04
N PHE A 269 -5.37 23.00 5.64
CA PHE A 269 -4.14 22.36 5.22
C PHE A 269 -4.20 20.83 5.38
N GLU A 270 -4.66 20.32 6.54
CA GLU A 270 -4.75 18.87 6.76
C GLU A 270 -5.78 18.20 5.86
N GLU A 271 -6.91 18.86 5.57
CA GLU A 271 -7.88 18.38 4.59
C GLU A 271 -7.26 18.24 3.18
N PHE A 272 -6.53 19.28 2.73
CA PHE A 272 -5.81 19.23 1.46
C PHE A 272 -4.70 18.17 1.47
N HIS A 273 -3.92 18.10 2.54
CA HIS A 273 -2.81 17.17 2.72
C HIS A 273 -3.26 15.71 2.69
N GLY A 274 -4.40 15.40 3.31
CA GLY A 274 -5.00 14.06 3.32
C GLY A 274 -5.37 13.56 1.93
N ILE A 275 -5.80 14.45 1.03
CA ILE A 275 -6.28 14.10 -0.30
C ILE A 275 -5.17 14.20 -1.37
N ALA A 276 -4.25 15.15 -1.24
CA ALA A 276 -3.23 15.45 -2.26
C ALA A 276 -2.35 14.23 -2.61
N GLY A 277 -2.07 13.37 -1.62
CA GLY A 277 -1.29 12.15 -1.85
C GLY A 277 -1.98 11.19 -2.83
N GLU A 278 -3.26 10.91 -2.60
CA GLU A 278 -4.03 9.96 -3.41
C GLU A 278 -4.29 10.50 -4.82
N ILE A 279 -4.67 11.78 -4.93
CA ILE A 279 -5.00 12.41 -6.22
C ILE A 279 -3.77 12.49 -7.14
N MET A 280 -2.57 12.64 -6.62
CA MET A 280 -1.37 12.73 -7.47
C MET A 280 -0.78 11.35 -7.76
N PHE A 281 -0.73 10.47 -6.77
CA PHE A 281 -0.08 9.17 -6.90
C PHE A 281 -0.89 8.18 -7.73
N LEU A 282 -2.21 8.04 -7.49
CA LEU A 282 -3.02 7.03 -8.16
C LEU A 282 -3.09 7.26 -9.68
N PRO A 283 -3.36 8.48 -10.19
CA PRO A 283 -3.35 8.72 -11.63
C PRO A 283 -1.99 8.43 -12.27
N TRP A 284 -0.89 8.79 -11.62
CA TRP A 284 0.45 8.45 -12.10
C TRP A 284 0.65 6.93 -12.19
N LEU A 285 0.31 6.19 -11.14
CA LEU A 285 0.45 4.74 -11.11
C LEU A 285 -0.33 4.08 -12.26
N PHE A 286 -1.61 4.46 -12.44
CA PHE A 286 -2.44 3.91 -13.51
C PHE A 286 -1.95 4.32 -14.90
N ALA A 287 -1.58 5.59 -15.10
CA ALA A 287 -1.03 6.06 -16.36
C ALA A 287 0.25 5.31 -16.75
N PHE A 288 1.12 5.06 -15.77
CA PHE A 288 2.37 4.34 -16.00
C PHE A 288 2.13 2.86 -16.32
N LEU A 289 1.27 2.17 -15.57
CA LEU A 289 0.88 0.78 -15.86
C LEU A 289 0.25 0.65 -17.25
N PHE A 290 -0.61 1.60 -17.62
CA PHE A 290 -1.21 1.67 -18.95
C PHE A 290 -0.15 1.87 -20.04
N ALA A 291 0.79 2.80 -19.84
CA ALA A 291 1.88 3.05 -20.78
C ALA A 291 2.73 1.79 -21.02
N VAL A 292 3.13 1.09 -19.95
CA VAL A 292 3.89 -0.16 -20.03
C VAL A 292 3.11 -1.22 -20.80
N THR A 293 1.82 -1.37 -20.49
CA THR A 293 0.92 -2.30 -21.20
C THR A 293 0.84 -1.98 -22.69
N ALA A 294 0.62 -0.70 -23.03
CA ALA A 294 0.49 -0.25 -24.41
C ALA A 294 1.79 -0.47 -25.20
N ILE A 295 2.94 -0.16 -24.62
CA ILE A 295 4.26 -0.35 -25.23
C ILE A 295 4.53 -1.83 -25.51
N GLU A 296 4.36 -2.71 -24.52
CA GLU A 296 4.64 -4.13 -24.70
C GLU A 296 3.60 -4.81 -25.62
N THR A 297 2.34 -4.40 -25.58
CA THR A 297 1.31 -4.90 -26.51
C THR A 297 1.66 -4.55 -27.96
N ARG A 298 2.07 -3.30 -28.22
CA ARG A 298 2.52 -2.88 -29.56
C ARG A 298 3.76 -3.66 -30.01
N ARG A 299 4.68 -3.95 -29.09
CA ARG A 299 5.91 -4.71 -29.39
C ARG A 299 5.62 -6.17 -29.75
N ILE A 300 4.72 -6.83 -29.02
CA ILE A 300 4.31 -8.21 -29.32
C ILE A 300 3.69 -8.28 -30.71
N LYS A 301 2.79 -7.34 -31.05
CA LYS A 301 2.17 -7.27 -32.39
C LYS A 301 3.20 -7.12 -33.52
N LYS A 302 4.27 -6.35 -33.30
CA LYS A 302 5.36 -6.18 -34.28
C LYS A 302 6.26 -7.40 -34.42
N LEU A 303 6.37 -8.24 -33.40
CA LEU A 303 7.18 -9.47 -33.46
C LEU A 303 6.38 -10.65 -34.04
N SER A 304 5.05 -10.57 -34.05
CA SER A 304 4.15 -11.57 -34.64
C SER A 304 3.73 -11.27 -36.08
N ALA A 305 4.13 -10.13 -36.63
CA ALA A 305 3.93 -9.71 -38.01
C ALA A 305 5.23 -9.89 -38.78
#